data_AF-A0A1H8KVJ5-F1
#
_entry.id   AF-A0A1H8KVJ5-F1
#
_cell.length_a   1.000
_cell.length_b   1.000
_cell.length_c   1.000
_cell.angle_alpha   90.00
_cell.angle_beta   90.00
_cell.angle_gamma   90.00
#
_symmetry.space_group_name_H-M   'P 1'
#
loop_
_entity.id
_entity.type
_entity.pdbx_description
1 polymer ?
#
loop_
_entity_poly.entity_id
_entity_poly.type
_entity_poly.pdbx_seq_one_letter_code
_entity_poly.pdbx_strand_id
1 'polypeptide(L)'
;MSAPDTRGYRPGHPWYYLLGGEVLPPKVIRLEARLAEYKGYRQEEILSAARRPEPQRTRLLNKIREEVRHSLSANISRYREVARELHAYRKEHAGQPIPTCSDAVHTSMSLKYAHIYNDFAHINLLDALPQQVDLFDLL
;
A
#
# COMPACT_ATOMS: atom_id res chain seq x y z
N MET A 1 -12.88 -27.51 -1.11
CA MET A 1 -13.14 -26.41 -0.14
C MET A 1 -13.75 -25.28 -0.94
N SER A 2 -14.94 -24.79 -0.56
CA SER A 2 -15.55 -23.63 -1.21
C SER A 2 -14.67 -22.40 -1.03
N ALA A 3 -14.71 -21.46 -1.98
CA ALA A 3 -13.98 -20.20 -1.86
C ALA A 3 -14.42 -19.45 -0.58
N PRO A 4 -13.49 -18.76 0.10
CA PRO A 4 -13.82 -18.01 1.32
C PRO A 4 -14.80 -16.87 1.01
N ASP A 5 -15.93 -16.84 1.75
CA ASP A 5 -16.89 -15.73 1.67
C ASP A 5 -16.44 -14.58 2.56
N THR A 6 -15.91 -13.54 1.92
CA THR A 6 -15.40 -12.34 2.61
C THR A 6 -16.50 -11.34 2.97
N ARG A 7 -17.78 -11.63 2.68
CA ARG A 7 -18.94 -10.79 2.98
C ARG A 7 -18.82 -9.35 2.47
N GLY A 8 -18.11 -9.16 1.36
CA GLY A 8 -17.86 -7.85 0.75
C GLY A 8 -16.77 -7.01 1.43
N TYR A 9 -16.13 -7.51 2.49
CA TYR A 9 -14.95 -6.85 3.04
C TYR A 9 -13.80 -6.86 2.02
N ARG A 10 -12.98 -5.80 2.07
CA ARG A 10 -11.81 -5.63 1.22
C ARG A 10 -10.52 -5.89 2.00
N PRO A 11 -9.39 -6.15 1.33
CA PRO A 11 -8.10 -6.44 2.00
C PRO A 11 -7.59 -5.34 2.95
N GLY A 12 -8.13 -4.12 2.87
CA GLY A 12 -7.88 -3.04 3.82
C GLY A 12 -8.65 -3.16 5.14
N HIS A 13 -9.47 -4.20 5.33
CA HIS A 13 -10.29 -4.41 6.52
C HIS A 13 -9.92 -5.74 7.21
N PRO A 14 -9.74 -5.81 8.54
CA PRO A 14 -9.31 -7.03 9.24
C PRO A 14 -10.22 -8.24 8.98
N TRP A 15 -11.53 -8.01 8.90
CA TRP A 15 -12.53 -9.07 8.67
C TRP A 15 -12.32 -9.81 7.36
N TYR A 16 -11.73 -9.18 6.35
CA TYR A 16 -11.39 -9.85 5.11
C TYR A 16 -10.48 -11.06 5.36
N TYR A 17 -9.44 -10.89 6.19
CA TYR A 17 -8.49 -11.98 6.48
C TYR A 17 -9.03 -12.97 7.51
N LEU A 18 -9.85 -12.52 8.46
CA LEU A 18 -10.57 -13.38 9.41
C LEU A 18 -11.47 -14.37 8.66
N LEU A 19 -12.20 -13.88 7.65
CA LEU A 19 -13.10 -14.68 6.81
C LEU A 19 -12.39 -15.50 5.73
N GLY A 20 -11.05 -15.58 5.79
CA GLY A 20 -10.27 -16.41 4.89
C GLY A 20 -9.85 -15.75 3.57
N GLY A 21 -10.02 -14.44 3.42
CA GLY A 21 -9.59 -13.67 2.25
C GLY A 21 -8.13 -13.89 1.86
N GLU A 22 -7.85 -13.75 0.57
CA GLU A 22 -6.55 -14.07 -0.02
C GLU A 22 -5.47 -13.04 0.36
N VAL A 23 -4.25 -13.51 0.57
CA VAL A 23 -3.10 -12.62 0.71
C VAL A 23 -2.65 -12.16 -0.67
N LEU A 24 -3.00 -10.92 -1.04
CA LEU A 24 -2.68 -10.40 -2.36
C LEU A 24 -1.18 -10.14 -2.53
N PRO A 25 -0.57 -10.57 -3.66
CA PRO A 25 0.83 -10.27 -3.93
C PRO A 25 1.00 -8.77 -4.25
N PRO A 26 2.15 -8.14 -3.90
CA PRO A 26 2.36 -6.70 -4.13
C PRO A 26 2.13 -6.23 -5.58
N LYS A 27 2.33 -7.10 -6.58
CA LYS A 27 2.04 -6.79 -7.99
C LYS A 27 0.56 -6.55 -8.24
N VAL A 28 -0.32 -7.31 -7.60
CA VAL A 28 -1.78 -7.13 -7.68
C VAL A 28 -2.20 -5.86 -6.95
N ILE A 29 -1.66 -5.62 -5.75
CA ILE A 29 -1.91 -4.39 -4.99
C ILE A 29 -1.54 -3.15 -5.82
N ARG A 30 -0.39 -3.18 -6.51
CA ARG A 30 0.05 -2.11 -7.42
C ARG A 30 -0.92 -1.90 -8.58
N LEU A 31 -1.39 -2.98 -9.19
CA LEU A 31 -2.34 -2.92 -10.31
C LEU A 31 -3.67 -2.31 -9.86
N GLU A 32 -4.22 -2.75 -8.74
CA GLU A 32 -5.46 -2.21 -8.18
C GLU A 32 -5.33 -0.73 -7.84
N ALA A 33 -4.24 -0.33 -7.18
CA ALA A 33 -3.98 1.07 -6.86
C ALA A 33 -3.88 1.95 -8.13
N ARG A 34 -3.34 1.40 -9.22
CA ARG A 34 -3.27 2.09 -10.52
C ARG A 34 -4.63 2.22 -11.18
N LEU A 35 -5.43 1.15 -11.19
CA LEU A 35 -6.75 1.13 -11.84
C LEU A 35 -7.81 1.94 -11.08
N ALA A 36 -7.70 2.02 -9.76
CA ALA A 36 -8.64 2.79 -8.93
C ALA A 36 -8.45 4.31 -9.05
N GLU A 37 -7.39 4.78 -9.72
CA GLU A 37 -6.98 6.18 -9.84
C GLU A 37 -6.79 6.91 -8.49
N TYR A 38 -6.78 6.17 -7.38
CA TYR A 38 -6.56 6.70 -6.05
C TYR A 38 -5.15 7.29 -5.94
N LYS A 39 -5.03 8.46 -5.29
CA LYS A 39 -3.77 9.22 -5.19
C LYS A 39 -3.11 9.17 -3.82
N GLY A 40 -3.72 8.46 -2.87
CA GLY A 40 -3.19 8.30 -1.52
C GLY A 40 -3.34 9.54 -0.64
N TYR A 41 -3.13 9.36 0.67
CA TYR A 41 -3.31 10.45 1.63
C TYR A 41 -2.32 11.63 1.47
N ARG A 42 -1.14 11.43 0.87
CA ARG A 42 -0.14 12.48 0.59
C ARG A 42 -0.42 13.27 -0.70
N GLN A 43 -1.57 13.08 -1.34
CA GLN A 43 -1.89 13.75 -2.61
C GLN A 43 -1.67 15.26 -2.54
N GLU A 44 -2.21 15.92 -1.51
CA GLU A 44 -2.10 17.38 -1.37
C GLU A 44 -0.65 17.83 -1.21
N GLU A 45 0.12 17.14 -0.37
CA GLU A 45 1.54 17.40 -0.17
C GLU A 45 2.32 17.30 -1.48
N ILE A 46 2.13 16.22 -2.24
CA ILE A 46 2.80 15.98 -3.53
C ILE A 46 2.43 17.08 -4.54
N LEU A 47 1.14 17.42 -4.66
CA LEU A 47 0.69 18.47 -5.57
C LEU A 47 1.18 19.85 -5.14
N SER A 48 1.32 20.11 -3.84
CA SER A 48 1.87 21.36 -3.33
C SER A 48 3.36 21.51 -3.67
N ALA A 49 4.13 20.41 -3.57
CA ALA A 49 5.53 20.38 -3.95
C ALA A 49 5.70 20.58 -5.46
N ALA A 50 4.81 19.99 -6.26
CA ALA A 50 4.83 20.10 -7.72
C ALA A 50 4.60 21.53 -8.24
N ARG A 51 3.96 22.40 -7.44
CA ARG A 51 3.70 23.82 -7.79
C ARG A 51 4.82 24.78 -7.40
N ARG A 52 5.89 24.30 -6.75
CA ARG A 52 7.02 25.15 -6.36
C ARG A 52 7.87 25.53 -7.59
N PRO A 53 8.62 26.64 -7.54
CA PRO A 53 9.63 26.93 -8.55
C PRO A 53 10.84 25.99 -8.41
N GLU A 54 11.59 25.80 -9.49
CA GLU A 54 12.90 25.13 -9.41
C GLU A 54 13.92 26.02 -8.68
N PRO A 55 14.87 25.43 -7.92
CA PRO A 55 15.11 23.99 -7.73
C PRO A 55 14.32 23.36 -6.57
N GLN A 56 13.43 24.13 -5.91
CA GLN A 56 12.73 23.67 -4.70
C GLN A 56 11.76 22.53 -5.02
N ARG A 57 11.06 22.63 -6.14
CA ARG A 57 10.16 21.59 -6.65
C ARG A 57 10.86 20.25 -6.76
N THR A 58 11.96 20.16 -7.50
CA THR A 58 12.71 18.92 -7.67
C THR A 58 13.21 18.37 -6.34
N ARG A 59 13.78 19.21 -5.48
CA ARG A 59 14.27 18.78 -4.16
C ARG A 59 13.16 18.17 -3.29
N LEU A 60 11.99 18.82 -3.22
CA LEU A 60 10.87 18.33 -2.42
C LEU A 60 10.28 17.05 -3.01
N LEU A 61 10.06 16.98 -4.32
CA LEU A 61 9.53 15.77 -4.96
C LEU A 61 10.49 14.57 -4.81
N ASN A 62 11.80 14.79 -4.91
CA ASN A 62 12.80 13.74 -4.67
C ASN A 62 12.79 13.27 -3.22
N LYS A 63 12.67 14.20 -2.26
CA LYS A 63 12.55 13.85 -0.84
C LYS A 63 11.31 12.98 -0.58
N ILE A 64 10.14 13.42 -1.05
CA ILE A 64 8.88 12.66 -0.89
C ILE A 64 9.01 11.27 -1.56
N ARG A 65 9.58 11.21 -2.77
CA ARG A 65 9.80 9.96 -3.49
C ARG A 65 10.68 8.99 -2.71
N GLU A 66 11.74 9.47 -2.07
CA GLU A 66 12.63 8.62 -1.28
C GLU A 66 11.93 8.09 -0.02
N GLU A 67 11.20 8.96 0.70
CA GLU A 67 10.40 8.55 1.86
C GLU A 67 9.37 7.48 1.50
N VAL A 68 8.65 7.65 0.38
CA VAL A 68 7.65 6.67 -0.10
C VAL A 68 8.33 5.37 -0.51
N ARG A 69 9.50 5.40 -1.17
CA ARG A 69 10.25 4.18 -1.53
C ARG A 69 10.71 3.42 -0.30
N HIS A 70 11.22 4.14 0.70
CA HIS A 70 11.64 3.55 1.96
C HIS A 70 10.44 2.92 2.70
N SER A 71 9.33 3.66 2.84
CA SER A 71 8.07 3.17 3.41
C SER A 71 7.57 1.91 2.71
N LEU A 72 7.51 1.92 1.37
CA LEU A 72 7.05 0.79 0.57
C LEU A 72 7.90 -0.46 0.81
N SER A 73 9.23 -0.31 0.81
CA SER A 73 10.15 -1.42 1.04
C SER A 73 9.96 -2.03 2.43
N ALA A 74 9.87 -1.18 3.46
CA ALA A 74 9.63 -1.60 4.84
C ALA A 74 8.26 -2.28 5.01
N ASN A 75 7.21 -1.71 4.41
CA ASN A 75 5.86 -2.26 4.47
C ASN A 75 5.75 -3.59 3.73
N ILE A 76 6.36 -3.76 2.55
CA ILE A 76 6.41 -5.04 1.83
C ILE A 76 7.13 -6.10 2.66
N SER A 77 8.24 -5.74 3.31
CA SER A 77 9.02 -6.66 4.14
C SER A 77 8.17 -7.14 5.33
N ARG A 78 7.55 -6.22 6.07
CA ARG A 78 6.65 -6.57 7.18
C ARG A 78 5.39 -7.30 6.71
N TYR A 79 4.84 -6.97 5.55
CA TYR A 79 3.68 -7.66 4.98
C TYR A 79 3.97 -9.14 4.71
N ARG A 80 5.17 -9.48 4.21
CA ARG A 80 5.61 -10.87 4.02
C ARG A 80 5.74 -11.64 5.33
N GLU A 81 6.20 -10.99 6.39
CA GLU A 81 6.28 -11.59 7.73
C GLU A 81 4.88 -11.88 8.28
N VAL A 82 4.01 -10.86 8.29
CA VAL A 82 2.64 -10.99 8.79
C VAL A 82 1.82 -11.98 7.96
N ALA A 83 2.08 -12.09 6.65
CA ALA A 83 1.47 -13.11 5.81
C ALA A 83 1.85 -14.53 6.29
N ARG A 84 3.12 -14.76 6.63
CA ARG A 84 3.57 -16.05 7.20
C ARG A 84 2.92 -16.31 8.56
N GLU A 85 2.85 -15.29 9.42
CA GLU A 85 2.14 -15.36 10.70
C GLU A 85 0.67 -15.75 10.49
N LEU A 86 -0.02 -15.12 9.53
CA LEU A 86 -1.42 -15.42 9.18
C LEU A 86 -1.60 -16.86 8.67
N HIS A 87 -0.68 -17.34 7.83
CA HIS A 87 -0.73 -18.72 7.34
C HIS A 87 -0.54 -19.75 8.47
N ALA A 88 0.40 -19.49 9.39
CA ALA A 88 0.61 -20.33 10.56
C ALA A 88 -0.63 -20.31 11.47
N TYR A 89 -1.16 -19.12 11.75
CA TYR A 89 -2.38 -18.92 12.54
C TYR A 89 -3.57 -19.71 11.98
N ARG A 90 -3.83 -19.58 10.66
CA ARG A 90 -4.92 -20.31 9.98
C ARG A 90 -4.77 -21.83 10.08
N LYS A 91 -3.54 -22.34 10.09
CA LYS A 91 -3.26 -23.78 10.23
C LYS A 91 -3.50 -24.25 11.65
N GLU A 92 -3.06 -23.49 12.65
CA GLU A 92 -3.22 -23.81 14.07
C GLU A 92 -4.69 -23.77 14.52
N HIS A 93 -5.46 -22.83 14.00
CA HIS A 93 -6.87 -22.61 14.36
C HIS A 93 -7.85 -23.29 13.38
N ALA A 94 -7.36 -24.20 12.54
CA ALA A 94 -8.19 -24.89 11.57
C ALA A 94 -9.30 -25.70 12.27
N GLY A 95 -10.57 -25.43 11.90
CA GLY A 95 -11.74 -26.11 12.48
C GLY A 95 -12.19 -25.56 13.85
N GLN A 96 -11.52 -24.54 14.38
CA GLN A 96 -11.98 -23.82 15.57
C GLN A 96 -13.03 -22.76 15.20
N PRO A 97 -13.93 -22.38 16.13
CA PRO A 97 -14.84 -21.25 15.92
C PRO A 97 -14.05 -19.98 15.60
N ILE A 98 -14.55 -19.19 14.66
CA ILE A 98 -13.91 -17.95 14.20
C ILE A 98 -13.78 -17.01 15.42
N PRO A 99 -12.55 -16.65 15.83
CA PRO A 99 -12.34 -15.75 16.97
C PRO A 99 -12.72 -14.31 16.60
N THR A 100 -12.58 -13.39 17.56
CA THR A 100 -12.87 -11.97 17.35
C THR A 100 -11.92 -11.36 16.31
N CYS A 101 -12.42 -10.43 15.49
CA CYS A 101 -11.66 -9.76 14.43
C CYS A 101 -10.44 -8.94 14.93
N SER A 102 -10.31 -8.80 16.24
CA SER A 102 -9.34 -7.97 16.95
C SER A 102 -7.98 -8.65 17.08
N ASP A 103 -7.84 -9.91 16.68
CA ASP A 103 -6.55 -10.59 16.73
C ASP A 103 -5.50 -9.81 15.92
N ALA A 104 -4.32 -9.65 16.53
CA ALA A 104 -3.27 -8.77 16.04
C ALA A 104 -2.86 -9.11 14.60
N VAL A 105 -2.98 -10.38 14.18
CA VAL A 105 -2.57 -10.85 12.86
C VAL A 105 -3.46 -10.32 11.73
N HIS A 106 -4.79 -10.34 11.89
CA HIS A 106 -5.72 -9.85 10.86
C HIS A 106 -5.64 -8.33 10.71
N THR A 107 -5.57 -7.63 11.84
CA THR A 107 -5.39 -6.18 11.88
C THR A 107 -4.06 -5.78 11.24
N SER A 108 -2.95 -6.41 11.65
CA SER A 108 -1.63 -6.15 11.07
C SER A 108 -1.61 -6.36 9.57
N MET A 109 -2.27 -7.41 9.08
CA MET A 109 -2.33 -7.70 7.66
C MET A 109 -3.08 -6.62 6.88
N SER A 110 -4.23 -6.18 7.41
CA SER A 110 -5.02 -5.11 6.80
C SER A 110 -4.30 -3.76 6.77
N LEU A 111 -3.60 -3.41 7.85
CA LEU A 111 -2.83 -2.18 7.92
C LEU A 111 -1.67 -2.19 6.93
N LYS A 112 -0.94 -3.30 6.85
CA LYS A 112 0.19 -3.40 5.93
C LYS A 112 -0.25 -3.43 4.46
N TYR A 113 -1.38 -4.06 4.15
CA TYR A 113 -2.02 -3.90 2.84
C TYR A 113 -2.33 -2.43 2.55
N ALA A 114 -3.00 -1.73 3.48
CA ALA A 114 -3.43 -0.35 3.28
C ALA A 114 -2.24 0.62 3.09
N HIS A 115 -1.14 0.40 3.81
CA HIS A 115 0.08 1.19 3.64
C HIS A 115 0.72 0.94 2.27
N ILE A 116 0.91 -0.32 1.85
CA ILE A 116 1.45 -0.64 0.52
C ILE A 116 0.59 -0.04 -0.59
N TYR A 117 -0.74 -0.13 -0.46
CA TYR A 117 -1.68 0.45 -1.41
C TYR A 117 -1.51 1.98 -1.51
N ASN A 118 -1.36 2.67 -0.38
CA ASN A 118 -1.09 4.11 -0.36
C ASN A 118 0.28 4.45 -0.96
N ASP A 119 1.34 3.72 -0.61
CA ASP A 119 2.68 3.94 -1.13
C ASP A 119 2.70 3.80 -2.67
N PHE A 120 2.00 2.80 -3.23
CA PHE A 120 1.83 2.67 -4.68
C PHE A 120 1.03 3.83 -5.28
N ALA A 121 -0.04 4.29 -4.62
CA ALA A 121 -0.81 5.44 -5.07
C ALA A 121 0.03 6.71 -5.14
N HIS A 122 0.90 6.94 -4.14
CA HIS A 122 1.83 8.07 -4.13
C HIS A 122 2.86 7.97 -5.26
N ILE A 123 3.45 6.78 -5.48
CA ILE A 123 4.39 6.56 -6.59
C ILE A 123 3.72 6.83 -7.94
N ASN A 124 2.50 6.32 -8.14
CA ASN A 124 1.74 6.55 -9.37
C ASN A 124 1.47 8.05 -9.60
N LEU A 125 1.15 8.81 -8.55
CA LEU A 125 0.99 10.26 -8.65
C LEU A 125 2.30 10.96 -9.00
N LEU A 126 3.39 10.62 -8.30
CA LEU A 126 4.72 11.20 -8.53
C LEU A 126 5.23 10.92 -9.96
N ASP A 127 4.93 9.73 -10.51
CA ASP A 127 5.32 9.33 -11.87
C ASP A 127 4.47 10.00 -12.95
N ALA A 128 3.26 10.46 -12.61
CA ALA A 128 2.37 11.18 -13.54
C ALA A 128 2.64 12.69 -13.62
N LEU A 129 3.45 13.24 -12.70
CA LEU A 129 3.81 14.65 -12.75
C LEU A 129 4.71 14.94 -13.95
N PRO A 130 4.49 16.06 -14.68
CA PRO A 130 5.35 16.42 -15.80
C PRO A 130 6.77 16.67 -15.31
N GLN A 131 7.78 16.23 -16.07
CA GLN A 131 9.16 16.65 -15.80
C GLN A 131 9.31 18.11 -16.23
N GLN A 132 9.89 18.94 -15.36
CA GLN A 132 10.29 20.29 -15.71
C GLN A 132 11.77 20.21 -16.05
N VAL A 133 12.12 20.50 -17.30
CA VAL A 133 13.50 20.54 -17.77
C VAL A 133 14.13 21.84 -17.25
N ASP A 134 15.35 21.78 -16.72
CA ASP A 134 16.07 22.99 -16.36
C ASP A 134 16.42 23.75 -17.66
N LEU A 135 16.28 25.07 -17.65
CA LEU A 135 16.65 25.93 -18.78
C LEU A 135 18.14 25.78 -19.12
N PHE A 136 18.98 25.43 -18.13
CA PHE A 136 20.41 25.21 -18.30
C PHE A 136 20.79 23.77 -18.66
N ASP A 137 19.87 22.81 -18.63
CA ASP A 137 20.13 21.43 -19.11
C ASP A 137 20.15 21.35 -20.65
N LEU A 138 19.79 22.44 -21.34
CA LEU A 138 19.73 22.54 -22.81
C LEU A 138 20.86 23.36 -23.43
N LEU A 139 21.82 23.83 -22.62
CA LEU A 139 23.00 24.61 -23.03
C LEU A 139 24.28 23.80 -22.85
#